data_AF-A0A7C5E3U7-F1
#
_entry.id   AF-A0A7C5E3U7-F1
#
_cell.length_a   1.000
_cell.length_b   1.000
_cell.length_c   1.000
_cell.angle_alpha   90.00
_cell.angle_beta   90.00
_cell.angle_gamma   90.00
#
_symmetry.space_group_name_H-M   'P 1'
#
loop_
_entity.id
_entity.type
_entity.pdbx_description
1 polymer ?
#
loop_
_entity_poly.entity_id
_entity_poly.type
_entity_poly.pdbx_seq_one_letter_code
_entity_poly.pdbx_strand_id
1 'polypeptide(L)'
;MAETQPVRANNSSSPKDAPQNWQDILWREWYHCHDQDYARRLYQAVPHGLLSWFKRLGLRRLPRPYAAEVETALRQACLVRRGARDVWQRRLERLDESKEKPISLEKWVANLQDHHWLERFVARHALLDRGGEAVDSLRALTLNSSELDQAEAVWLLQSIAADTTARLAQAADTLLCLRCLVYCGAHPIDLPWQSDLTFYGCRLCRQSRDLQPRPDLLIAVLDQNMAVERKSENQTLRVNWLQRRSLFDFDRVEIVQASDEEVERFAVQVGNDTDPVREPRYRGMICKIGPECRLSKNTMRILEHTFGEVIPHAPHL
;
A
#
# COMPACT_ATOMS: atom_id res chain seq x y z
N MET A 1 -25.47 -4.51 -7.95
CA MET A 1 -24.30 -4.39 -7.05
C MET A 1 -23.62 -3.08 -7.39
N ALA A 2 -23.59 -2.11 -6.49
CA ALA A 2 -22.79 -0.91 -6.72
C ALA A 2 -21.32 -1.31 -6.54
N GLU A 3 -20.53 -1.28 -7.61
CA GLU A 3 -19.08 -1.39 -7.50
C GLU A 3 -18.60 -0.18 -6.71
N THR A 4 -18.27 -0.39 -5.44
CA THR A 4 -17.49 0.59 -4.68
C THR A 4 -16.16 0.70 -5.39
N GLN A 5 -15.99 1.75 -6.20
CA GLN A 5 -14.69 2.01 -6.82
C GLN A 5 -13.66 2.07 -5.69
N PRO A 6 -12.55 1.33 -5.80
CA PRO A 6 -11.49 1.44 -4.83
C PRO A 6 -11.17 2.93 -4.70
N VAL A 7 -11.02 3.40 -3.46
CA VAL A 7 -10.45 4.72 -3.24
C VAL A 7 -8.99 4.60 -3.72
N ARG A 8 -8.77 4.71 -5.03
CA ARG A 8 -7.54 5.30 -5.54
C ARG A 8 -7.54 6.62 -4.83
N ALA A 9 -6.76 6.74 -3.75
CA ALA A 9 -6.58 7.98 -3.03
C ALA A 9 -6.36 9.00 -4.14
N ASN A 10 -7.38 9.82 -4.40
CA ASN A 10 -7.28 10.79 -5.45
C ASN A 10 -6.13 11.65 -4.94
N ASN A 11 -4.97 11.51 -5.56
CA ASN A 11 -3.90 12.50 -5.49
C ASN A 11 -4.39 13.79 -6.20
N SER A 12 -5.66 14.15 -5.99
CA SER A 12 -6.22 15.46 -6.21
C SER A 12 -5.88 16.31 -5.00
N SER A 13 -4.57 16.48 -4.75
CA SER A 13 -4.15 17.85 -4.54
C SER A 13 -4.76 18.63 -5.70
N SER A 14 -5.72 19.51 -5.39
CA SER A 14 -6.39 20.35 -6.37
C SER A 14 -5.33 20.88 -7.35
N PRO A 15 -5.57 20.93 -8.67
CA PRO A 15 -4.62 21.50 -9.62
C PRO A 15 -4.14 22.93 -9.27
N LYS A 16 -4.84 23.60 -8.34
CA LYS A 16 -4.46 24.90 -7.77
C LYS A 16 -3.29 24.84 -6.77
N ASP A 17 -2.98 23.67 -6.22
CA ASP A 17 -1.83 23.43 -5.34
C ASP A 17 -0.67 22.73 -6.06
N ALA A 18 -0.81 22.49 -7.38
CA ALA A 18 0.30 22.03 -8.20
C ALA A 18 1.47 22.99 -7.96
N PRO A 19 2.67 22.49 -7.60
CA PRO A 19 3.76 23.36 -7.25
C PRO A 19 3.98 24.30 -8.43
N GLN A 20 3.76 25.59 -8.20
CA GLN A 20 4.15 26.67 -9.13
C GLN A 20 5.65 26.59 -9.50
N ASN A 21 6.38 25.66 -8.87
CA ASN A 21 7.79 25.42 -8.96
C ASN A 21 8.19 24.06 -9.59
N TRP A 22 7.42 23.50 -10.53
CA TRP A 22 7.81 22.25 -11.24
C TRP A 22 9.24 22.34 -11.83
N GLN A 23 9.67 23.53 -12.26
CA GLN A 23 11.02 23.75 -12.78
C GLN A 23 12.10 23.51 -11.73
N ASP A 24 11.88 23.92 -10.48
CA ASP A 24 12.84 23.71 -9.39
C ASP A 24 12.94 22.24 -9.01
N ILE A 25 11.82 21.53 -9.00
CA ILE A 25 11.80 20.07 -8.78
C ILE A 25 12.67 19.39 -9.85
N LEU A 26 12.46 19.70 -11.13
CA LEU A 26 13.26 19.10 -12.21
C LEU A 26 14.72 19.55 -12.20
N TRP A 27 15.02 20.79 -11.78
CA TRP A 27 16.40 21.24 -11.61
C TRP A 27 17.12 20.53 -10.46
N ARG A 28 16.44 20.34 -9.33
CA ARG A 28 16.98 19.60 -8.17
C ARG A 28 17.21 18.14 -8.54
N GLU A 29 16.26 17.50 -9.23
CA GLU A 29 16.44 16.13 -9.71
C GLU A 29 17.59 16.02 -10.71
N TRP A 30 17.68 16.94 -11.67
CA TRP A 30 18.80 16.99 -12.60
C TRP A 30 20.16 17.13 -11.89
N TYR A 31 20.22 17.91 -10.80
CA TYR A 31 21.43 18.14 -10.04
C TYR A 31 21.90 16.91 -9.25
N HIS A 32 20.96 16.18 -8.62
CA HIS A 32 21.25 15.04 -7.75
C HIS A 32 21.29 13.70 -8.48
N CYS A 33 20.75 13.63 -9.70
CA CYS A 33 20.70 12.40 -10.48
C CYS A 33 22.10 11.98 -10.98
N HIS A 34 22.53 10.77 -10.63
CA HIS A 34 23.79 10.18 -11.09
C HIS A 34 23.71 9.57 -12.51
N ASP A 35 22.51 9.38 -13.03
CA ASP A 35 22.25 8.85 -14.37
C ASP A 35 22.40 9.94 -15.44
N GLN A 36 23.52 9.95 -16.15
CA GLN A 36 23.87 10.99 -17.12
C GLN A 36 22.89 11.07 -18.31
N ASP A 37 22.39 9.93 -18.77
CA ASP A 37 21.45 9.88 -19.89
C ASP A 37 20.09 10.43 -19.47
N TYR A 38 19.60 10.04 -18.29
CA TYR A 38 18.39 10.59 -17.71
C TYR A 38 18.53 12.09 -17.44
N ALA A 39 19.64 12.54 -16.85
CA ALA A 39 19.92 13.95 -16.60
C ALA A 39 19.92 14.77 -17.90
N ARG A 40 20.52 14.25 -18.98
CA ARG A 40 20.47 14.92 -20.30
C ARG A 40 19.04 15.11 -20.80
N ARG A 41 18.14 14.17 -20.53
CA ARG A 41 16.72 14.22 -20.93
C ARG A 41 15.90 15.13 -20.02
N LEU A 42 16.19 15.15 -18.72
CA LEU A 42 15.62 16.13 -17.80
C LEU A 42 15.97 17.54 -18.22
N TYR A 43 17.23 17.77 -18.57
CA TYR A 43 17.71 19.08 -19.04
C TYR A 43 16.86 19.61 -20.20
N GLN A 44 16.52 18.76 -21.17
CA GLN A 44 15.68 19.12 -22.32
C GLN A 44 14.25 19.56 -21.93
N ALA A 45 13.74 19.15 -20.76
CA ALA A 45 12.41 19.54 -20.28
C ALA A 45 12.39 20.92 -19.61
N VAL A 46 13.53 21.40 -19.10
CA VAL A 46 13.60 22.59 -18.25
C VAL A 46 14.01 23.84 -19.05
N PRO A 47 13.53 25.06 -18.75
CA PRO A 47 13.88 26.24 -19.54
C PRO A 47 15.34 26.67 -19.29
N HIS A 48 16.03 27.06 -20.37
CA HIS A 48 17.38 27.60 -20.30
C HIS A 48 17.31 29.12 -20.50
N GLY A 49 17.24 29.87 -19.40
CA GLY A 49 17.32 31.33 -19.40
C GLY A 49 18.38 31.78 -18.39
N LEU A 50 18.87 33.01 -18.50
CA LEU A 50 19.92 33.55 -17.63
C LEU A 50 19.60 33.40 -16.13
N LEU A 51 18.33 33.54 -15.75
CA LEU A 51 17.87 33.35 -14.37
C LEU A 51 17.95 31.90 -13.88
N SER A 52 17.90 30.89 -14.76
CA SER A 52 18.05 29.48 -14.34
C SER A 52 19.49 29.11 -14.01
N TRP A 53 20.47 29.88 -14.48
CA TRP A 53 21.87 29.72 -14.09
C TRP A 53 22.11 30.12 -12.63
N PHE A 54 21.56 31.25 -12.18
CA PHE A 54 21.69 31.70 -10.78
C PHE A 54 21.06 30.72 -9.78
N LYS A 55 19.97 30.04 -10.17
CA LYS A 55 19.35 29.02 -9.31
C LYS A 55 20.28 27.83 -9.02
N ARG A 56 21.23 27.50 -9.92
CA ARG A 56 22.14 26.35 -9.76
C ARG A 56 23.03 26.44 -8.53
N LEU A 57 23.41 27.64 -8.11
CA LEU A 57 24.29 27.82 -6.94
C LEU A 57 23.57 27.43 -5.63
N GLY A 58 22.25 27.55 -5.57
CA GLY A 58 21.44 27.19 -4.40
C GLY A 58 21.07 25.70 -4.33
N LEU A 59 21.05 24.99 -5.47
CA LEU A 59 20.54 23.61 -5.54
C LEU A 59 21.31 22.62 -4.66
N ARG A 60 22.60 22.87 -4.43
CA ARG A 60 23.48 22.05 -3.56
C ARG A 60 22.94 21.86 -2.15
N ARG A 61 22.21 22.85 -1.64
CA ARG A 61 21.68 22.83 -0.26
C ARG A 61 20.27 22.26 -0.18
N LEU A 62 19.61 22.08 -1.32
CA LEU A 62 18.24 21.56 -1.37
C LEU A 62 18.29 20.03 -1.48
N PRO A 63 17.42 19.31 -0.76
CA PRO A 63 17.37 17.85 -0.85
C PRO A 63 16.96 17.41 -2.27
N ARG A 64 17.30 16.18 -2.65
CA ARG A 64 16.74 15.57 -3.86
C ARG A 64 15.22 15.47 -3.71
N PRO A 65 14.41 15.88 -4.70
CA PRO A 65 12.96 15.72 -4.64
C PRO A 65 12.58 14.24 -4.60
N TYR A 66 11.41 13.92 -4.07
CA TYR A 66 10.89 12.55 -4.08
C TYR A 66 10.42 12.16 -5.48
N ALA A 67 10.43 10.86 -5.79
CA ALA A 67 10.04 10.36 -7.10
C ALA A 67 8.61 10.81 -7.53
N ALA A 68 7.66 10.88 -6.59
CA ALA A 68 6.29 11.34 -6.88
C ALA A 68 6.24 12.83 -7.30
N GLU A 69 7.08 13.67 -6.70
CA GLU A 69 7.20 15.09 -7.05
C GLU A 69 7.78 15.25 -8.45
N VAL A 70 8.81 14.44 -8.78
CA VAL A 70 9.43 14.44 -10.10
C VAL A 70 8.43 14.02 -11.19
N GLU A 71 7.64 12.97 -10.95
CA GLU A 71 6.61 12.52 -11.91
C GLU A 71 5.59 13.63 -12.17
N THR A 72 5.08 14.25 -11.10
CA THR A 72 4.13 15.35 -11.17
C THR A 72 4.73 16.55 -11.92
N ALA A 73 5.97 16.91 -11.63
CA ALA A 73 6.67 18.01 -12.28
C ALA A 73 6.89 17.76 -13.78
N LEU A 74 7.21 16.52 -14.18
CA LEU A 74 7.33 16.12 -15.58
C LEU A 74 5.99 16.22 -16.32
N ARG A 75 4.90 15.72 -15.72
CA ARG A 75 3.56 15.85 -16.29
C ARG A 75 3.17 17.31 -16.46
N GLN A 76 3.41 18.14 -15.45
CA GLN A 76 3.16 19.59 -15.54
C GLN A 76 3.98 20.25 -16.65
N ALA A 77 5.26 19.89 -16.78
CA ALA A 77 6.12 20.39 -17.86
C ALA A 77 5.55 20.06 -19.26
N CYS A 78 5.04 18.84 -19.47
CA CYS A 78 4.38 18.43 -20.73
C CYS A 78 3.12 19.23 -21.04
N LEU A 79 2.38 19.66 -20.01
CA LEU A 79 1.19 20.51 -20.18
C LEU A 79 1.59 21.91 -20.66
N VAL A 80 2.62 22.51 -20.05
CA VAL A 80 2.96 23.92 -20.28
C VAL A 80 3.99 24.18 -21.38
N ARG A 81 4.82 23.19 -21.77
CA ARG A 81 5.90 23.39 -22.74
C ARG A 81 5.90 22.31 -23.82
N ARG A 82 5.83 22.76 -25.08
CA ARG A 82 5.90 21.88 -26.27
C ARG A 82 7.17 21.03 -26.30
N GLY A 83 8.34 21.62 -26.07
CA GLY A 83 9.61 20.86 -26.07
C GLY A 83 9.68 19.78 -24.99
N ALA A 84 9.10 20.02 -23.81
CA ALA A 84 9.00 18.99 -22.77
C ALA A 84 8.04 17.87 -23.19
N ARG A 85 6.88 18.22 -23.78
CA ARG A 85 5.90 17.26 -24.31
C ARG A 85 6.51 16.33 -25.36
N ASP A 86 7.24 16.87 -26.32
CA ASP A 86 7.86 16.10 -27.41
C ASP A 86 8.87 15.06 -26.88
N VAL A 87 9.53 15.36 -25.76
CA VAL A 87 10.48 14.44 -25.11
C VAL A 87 9.77 13.48 -24.15
N TRP A 88 8.84 13.94 -23.32
CA TRP A 88 8.41 13.16 -22.15
C TRP A 88 7.05 12.49 -22.30
N GLN A 89 6.17 12.95 -23.17
CA GLN A 89 4.78 12.45 -23.25
C GLN A 89 4.71 10.93 -23.45
N ARG A 90 5.37 10.40 -24.50
CA ARG A 90 5.39 8.94 -24.77
C ARG A 90 6.05 8.12 -23.67
N ARG A 91 6.93 8.71 -22.88
CA ARG A 91 7.66 8.03 -21.80
C ARG A 91 6.81 7.92 -20.55
N LEU A 92 6.04 8.97 -20.27
CA LEU A 92 5.03 8.97 -19.22
C LEU A 92 3.90 8.01 -19.58
N GLU A 93 3.46 7.95 -20.83
CA GLU A 93 2.50 6.94 -21.31
C GLU A 93 3.04 5.52 -21.11
N ARG A 94 4.30 5.26 -21.47
CA ARG A 94 4.94 3.96 -21.22
C ARG A 94 5.04 3.63 -19.73
N LEU A 95 5.29 4.61 -18.87
CA LEU A 95 5.28 4.44 -17.42
C LEU A 95 3.87 4.04 -16.94
N ASP A 96 2.84 4.74 -17.40
CA ASP A 96 1.44 4.44 -17.07
C ASP A 96 1.06 3.02 -17.48
N GLU A 97 1.39 2.61 -18.71
CA GLU A 97 1.20 1.23 -19.17
C GLU A 97 1.98 0.21 -18.31
N SER A 98 3.14 0.58 -17.80
CA SER A 98 4.00 -0.31 -17.04
C SER A 98 3.50 -0.51 -15.60
N LYS A 99 2.88 0.52 -15.00
CA LYS A 99 2.24 0.43 -13.68
C LYS A 99 1.09 -0.58 -13.67
N GLU A 100 0.32 -0.62 -14.76
CA GLU A 100 -0.83 -1.52 -14.92
C GLU A 100 -0.42 -2.97 -15.29
N LYS A 101 0.79 -3.19 -15.81
CA LYS A 101 1.27 -4.53 -16.15
C LYS A 101 1.64 -5.35 -14.90
N PRO A 102 1.33 -6.66 -14.86
CA PRO A 102 1.71 -7.55 -13.76
C PRO A 102 3.18 -7.96 -13.87
N ILE A 103 4.09 -6.99 -13.70
CA ILE A 103 5.53 -7.22 -13.67
C ILE A 103 5.95 -7.48 -12.22
N SER A 104 6.80 -8.50 -12.01
CA SER A 104 7.29 -8.86 -10.68
C SER A 104 8.24 -7.80 -10.12
N LEU A 105 8.34 -7.72 -8.79
CA LEU A 105 9.21 -6.74 -8.11
C LEU A 105 10.68 -6.98 -8.42
N GLU A 106 11.10 -8.24 -8.52
CA GLU A 106 12.47 -8.64 -8.83
C GLU A 106 12.89 -8.11 -10.21
N LYS A 107 11.99 -8.17 -11.18
CA LYS A 107 12.23 -7.61 -12.51
C LYS A 107 12.36 -6.09 -12.46
N TRP A 108 11.53 -5.41 -11.66
CA TRP A 108 11.67 -3.96 -11.51
C TRP A 108 12.97 -3.57 -10.82
N VAL A 109 13.38 -4.29 -9.79
CA VAL A 109 14.67 -4.05 -9.12
C VAL A 109 15.83 -4.31 -10.08
N ALA A 110 15.80 -5.39 -10.87
CA ALA A 110 16.80 -5.63 -11.90
C ALA A 110 16.86 -4.50 -12.94
N ASN A 111 15.70 -3.95 -13.33
CA ASN A 111 15.63 -2.84 -14.28
C ASN A 111 16.20 -1.52 -13.73
N LEU A 112 16.40 -1.36 -12.41
CA LEU A 112 17.13 -0.20 -11.88
C LEU A 112 18.59 -0.19 -12.34
N GLN A 113 19.15 -1.36 -12.64
CA GLN A 113 20.52 -1.56 -13.11
C GLN A 113 20.62 -1.71 -14.64
N ASP A 114 19.50 -1.57 -15.36
CA ASP A 114 19.47 -1.69 -16.83
C ASP A 114 20.37 -0.61 -17.47
N HIS A 115 20.97 -0.91 -18.62
CA HIS A 115 21.82 0.05 -19.34
C HIS A 115 21.03 1.20 -19.97
N HIS A 116 19.76 0.99 -20.30
CA HIS A 116 18.91 1.96 -20.95
C HIS A 116 18.14 2.80 -19.92
N TRP A 117 18.41 4.11 -19.89
CA TRP A 117 17.87 5.05 -18.91
C TRP A 117 16.34 5.04 -18.77
N LEU A 118 15.61 4.76 -19.86
CA LEU A 118 14.15 4.70 -19.82
C LEU A 118 13.65 3.52 -18.98
N GLU A 119 14.35 2.37 -18.99
CA GLU A 119 13.99 1.22 -18.16
C GLU A 119 14.22 1.56 -16.69
N ARG A 120 15.36 2.20 -16.37
CA ARG A 120 15.64 2.69 -15.01
C ARG A 120 14.59 3.70 -14.54
N PHE A 121 14.23 4.66 -15.39
CA PHE A 121 13.16 5.62 -15.10
C PHE A 121 11.83 4.92 -14.82
N VAL A 122 11.39 4.02 -15.71
CA VAL A 122 10.14 3.28 -15.52
C VAL A 122 10.18 2.46 -14.24
N ALA A 123 11.29 1.77 -13.97
CA ALA A 123 11.47 0.96 -12.77
C ALA A 123 11.38 1.77 -11.48
N ARG A 124 12.06 2.93 -11.38
CA ARG A 124 11.99 3.84 -10.21
C ARG A 124 10.55 4.19 -9.87
N HIS A 125 9.80 4.67 -10.87
CA HIS A 125 8.42 5.13 -10.68
C HIS A 125 7.43 3.97 -10.52
N ALA A 126 7.69 2.81 -11.11
CA ALA A 126 6.89 1.60 -10.88
C ALA A 126 7.10 1.04 -9.47
N LEU A 127 8.33 1.04 -8.94
CA LEU A 127 8.61 0.62 -7.56
C LEU A 127 7.99 1.57 -6.54
N LEU A 128 8.03 2.88 -6.80
CA LEU A 128 7.29 3.86 -5.99
C LEU A 128 5.78 3.55 -5.99
N ASP A 129 5.19 3.30 -7.17
CA ASP A 129 3.77 2.96 -7.28
C ASP A 129 3.40 1.73 -6.44
N ARG A 130 4.24 0.69 -6.47
CA ARG A 130 4.07 -0.52 -5.65
C ARG A 130 4.10 -0.23 -4.14
N GLY A 131 4.71 0.87 -3.73
CA GLY A 131 4.74 1.34 -2.34
C GLY A 131 5.43 0.32 -1.43
N GLY A 132 4.75 -0.04 -0.33
CA GLY A 132 5.31 -0.94 0.68
C GLY A 132 5.70 -2.33 0.19
N GLU A 133 5.13 -2.81 -0.93
CA GLU A 133 5.53 -4.10 -1.53
C GLU A 133 6.99 -4.10 -1.98
N ALA A 134 7.53 -2.95 -2.39
CA ALA A 134 8.88 -2.83 -2.92
C ALA A 134 9.96 -2.72 -1.82
N VAL A 135 9.58 -2.49 -0.56
CA VAL A 135 10.52 -2.10 0.52
C VAL A 135 11.56 -3.18 0.80
N ASP A 136 11.16 -4.46 0.91
CA ASP A 136 12.10 -5.53 1.23
C ASP A 136 13.15 -5.74 0.12
N SER A 137 12.73 -5.69 -1.14
CA SER A 137 13.65 -5.84 -2.28
C SER A 137 14.60 -4.64 -2.40
N LEU A 138 14.11 -3.42 -2.15
CA LEU A 138 14.96 -2.22 -2.11
C LEU A 138 15.94 -2.26 -0.94
N ARG A 139 15.53 -2.74 0.24
CA ARG A 139 16.43 -2.93 1.39
C ARG A 139 17.49 -4.00 1.11
N ALA A 140 17.17 -5.06 0.37
CA ALA A 140 18.18 -6.03 -0.05
C ALA A 140 19.23 -5.38 -0.97
N LEU A 141 18.83 -4.44 -1.82
CA LEU A 141 19.71 -3.67 -2.71
C LEU A 141 20.63 -2.73 -1.93
N THR A 142 20.16 -2.12 -0.82
CA THR A 142 21.03 -1.25 0.01
C THR A 142 22.17 -1.99 0.69
N LEU A 143 22.07 -3.32 0.87
CA LEU A 143 23.07 -4.12 1.56
C LEU A 143 24.09 -4.80 0.62
N ASN A 144 23.70 -5.09 -0.63
CA ASN A 144 24.44 -6.01 -1.50
C ASN A 144 24.81 -5.44 -2.88
N SER A 145 24.86 -4.12 -3.03
CA SER A 145 25.03 -3.48 -4.36
C SER A 145 26.08 -2.38 -4.38
N SER A 146 26.34 -1.84 -5.56
CA SER A 146 27.28 -0.73 -5.76
C SER A 146 26.84 0.51 -4.98
N GLU A 147 27.77 1.43 -4.66
CA GLU A 147 27.44 2.68 -3.95
C GLU A 147 26.34 3.49 -4.66
N LEU A 148 26.33 3.49 -5.99
CA LEU A 148 25.30 4.15 -6.80
C LEU A 148 23.93 3.48 -6.64
N ASP A 149 23.88 2.16 -6.66
CA ASP A 149 22.63 1.40 -6.48
C ASP A 149 22.10 1.57 -5.05
N GLN A 150 22.99 1.59 -4.05
CA GLN A 150 22.64 1.84 -2.66
C GLN A 150 22.02 3.24 -2.49
N ALA A 151 22.65 4.28 -3.06
CA ALA A 151 22.13 5.65 -3.00
C ALA A 151 20.75 5.76 -3.66
N GLU A 152 20.56 5.10 -4.80
CA GLU A 152 19.28 5.09 -5.51
C GLU A 152 18.20 4.33 -4.72
N ALA A 153 18.53 3.16 -4.16
CA ALA A 153 17.61 2.39 -3.33
C ALA A 153 17.19 3.15 -2.07
N VAL A 154 18.13 3.83 -1.38
CA VAL A 154 17.83 4.69 -0.23
C VAL A 154 16.88 5.81 -0.63
N TRP A 155 17.13 6.50 -1.76
CA TRP A 155 16.24 7.56 -2.24
C TRP A 155 14.83 7.03 -2.59
N LEU A 156 14.71 5.83 -3.15
CA LEU A 156 13.42 5.21 -3.42
C LEU A 156 12.68 4.82 -2.13
N LEU A 157 13.37 4.27 -1.13
CA LEU A 157 12.78 3.97 0.18
C LEU A 157 12.25 5.25 0.84
N GLN A 158 13.03 6.33 0.80
CA GLN A 158 12.61 7.65 1.30
C GLN A 158 11.39 8.18 0.54
N SER A 159 11.36 8.00 -0.78
CA SER A 159 10.23 8.40 -1.61
C SER A 159 8.95 7.61 -1.30
N ILE A 160 9.06 6.29 -1.06
CA ILE A 160 7.94 5.43 -0.66
C ILE A 160 7.42 5.84 0.74
N ALA A 161 8.32 6.06 1.69
CA ALA A 161 7.97 6.51 3.03
C ALA A 161 7.24 7.85 2.99
N ALA A 162 7.75 8.83 2.24
CA ALA A 162 7.13 10.14 2.08
C ALA A 162 5.75 10.06 1.39
N ASP A 163 5.64 9.32 0.28
CA ASP A 163 4.37 9.15 -0.45
C ASP A 163 3.31 8.48 0.43
N THR A 164 3.65 7.32 1.01
CA THR A 164 2.68 6.56 1.82
C THR A 164 2.30 7.30 3.10
N THR A 165 3.22 8.05 3.72
CA THR A 165 2.90 8.92 4.86
C THR A 165 1.90 10.00 4.45
N ALA A 166 2.16 10.71 3.36
CA ALA A 166 1.28 11.77 2.88
C ALA A 166 -0.13 11.26 2.54
N ARG A 167 -0.24 10.07 1.94
CA ARG A 167 -1.53 9.50 1.52
C ARG A 167 -2.29 8.77 2.61
N LEU A 168 -1.59 8.09 3.52
CA LEU A 168 -2.20 7.07 4.38
C LEU A 168 -2.08 7.34 5.88
N ALA A 169 -1.09 8.11 6.34
CA ALA A 169 -0.78 8.19 7.77
C ALA A 169 -1.96 8.69 8.62
N GLN A 170 -2.69 9.70 8.14
CA GLN A 170 -3.82 10.30 8.87
C GLN A 170 -5.03 9.37 9.00
N ALA A 171 -5.13 8.35 8.13
CA ALA A 171 -6.27 7.43 8.07
C ALA A 171 -5.86 5.97 8.28
N ALA A 172 -4.62 5.69 8.71
CA ALA A 172 -4.07 4.33 8.68
C ALA A 172 -4.92 3.32 9.47
N ASP A 173 -5.44 3.70 10.63
CA ASP A 173 -6.32 2.89 11.48
C ASP A 173 -7.72 2.67 10.90
N THR A 174 -8.12 3.48 9.92
CA THR A 174 -9.43 3.41 9.24
C THR A 174 -9.35 2.82 7.84
N LEU A 175 -8.18 2.35 7.40
CA LEU A 175 -7.99 1.79 6.06
C LEU A 175 -7.86 0.26 6.10
N LEU A 176 -8.63 -0.43 5.25
CA LEU A 176 -8.68 -1.88 5.12
C LEU A 176 -8.05 -2.33 3.80
N CYS A 177 -7.13 -3.29 3.86
CA CYS A 177 -6.56 -3.92 2.68
C CYS A 177 -7.56 -4.83 1.97
N LEU A 178 -7.78 -4.62 0.67
CA LEU A 178 -8.71 -5.42 -0.13
C LEU A 178 -8.27 -6.87 -0.35
N ARG A 179 -6.96 -7.15 -0.26
CA ARG A 179 -6.42 -8.51 -0.41
C ARG A 179 -6.49 -9.28 0.90
N CYS A 180 -5.97 -8.68 1.97
CA CYS A 180 -5.78 -9.34 3.26
C CYS A 180 -6.93 -9.15 4.23
N LEU A 181 -7.79 -8.13 4.03
CA LEU A 181 -8.80 -7.69 5.00
C LEU A 181 -8.19 -7.39 6.38
N VAL A 182 -6.95 -6.90 6.37
CA VAL A 182 -6.21 -6.43 7.54
C VAL A 182 -6.05 -4.92 7.41
N TYR A 183 -6.08 -4.21 8.53
CA TYR A 183 -5.94 -2.76 8.54
C TYR A 183 -4.56 -2.31 8.08
N CYS A 184 -4.47 -1.07 7.61
CA CYS A 184 -3.22 -0.39 7.34
C CYS A 184 -2.49 -0.10 8.67
N GLY A 185 -1.17 -0.04 8.63
CA GLY A 185 -0.34 0.27 9.78
C GLY A 185 0.99 0.88 9.35
N ALA A 186 1.69 1.43 10.33
CA ALA A 186 3.05 1.93 10.17
C ALA A 186 4.05 0.76 10.18
N HIS A 187 5.03 0.82 9.30
CA HIS A 187 6.11 -0.16 9.18
C HIS A 187 7.46 0.57 9.20
N PRO A 188 8.30 0.35 10.23
CA PRO A 188 9.64 0.90 10.23
C PRO A 188 10.50 0.26 9.14
N ILE A 189 11.38 1.05 8.54
CA ILE A 189 12.41 0.62 7.60
C ILE A 189 13.74 0.74 8.30
N ASP A 190 14.25 -0.39 8.78
CA ASP A 190 15.55 -0.45 9.44
C ASP A 190 16.67 -0.32 8.40
N LEU A 191 17.40 0.80 8.46
CA LEU A 191 18.62 1.05 7.68
C LEU A 191 19.79 1.25 8.66
N PRO A 192 20.98 0.62 8.44
CA PRO A 192 22.07 0.68 9.40
C PRO A 192 22.61 2.08 9.72
N TRP A 193 22.40 3.06 8.83
CA TRP A 193 22.96 4.42 8.90
C TRP A 193 21.90 5.52 9.01
N GLN A 194 20.61 5.17 9.03
CA GLN A 194 19.51 6.14 9.08
C GLN A 194 18.44 5.64 10.02
N SER A 195 18.22 6.37 11.11
CA SER A 195 17.09 6.11 12.00
C SER A 195 15.78 6.65 11.39
N ASP A 196 14.69 5.99 11.74
CA ASP A 196 13.32 6.54 11.68
C ASP A 196 12.71 6.75 10.30
N LEU A 197 12.98 5.86 9.34
CA LEU A 197 12.17 5.82 8.12
C LEU A 197 10.95 4.92 8.34
N THR A 198 9.75 5.42 8.09
CA THR A 198 8.49 4.69 8.26
C THR A 198 7.65 4.79 6.99
N PHE A 199 7.11 3.67 6.53
CA PHE A 199 6.09 3.67 5.47
C PHE A 199 4.76 3.14 6.01
N TYR A 200 3.68 3.42 5.29
CA TYR A 200 2.34 2.96 5.64
C TYR A 200 1.81 1.96 4.61
N GLY A 201 1.22 0.86 5.08
CA GLY A 201 0.67 -0.19 4.23
C GLY A 201 -0.04 -1.28 5.04
N CYS A 202 -0.66 -2.24 4.37
CA CYS A 202 -1.31 -3.40 5.00
C CYS A 202 -0.38 -4.05 6.03
N ARG A 203 -0.86 -4.31 7.27
CA ARG A 203 -0.01 -4.92 8.32
C ARG A 203 0.49 -6.32 7.94
N LEU A 204 -0.25 -7.04 7.08
CA LEU A 204 0.11 -8.40 6.66
C LEU A 204 0.96 -8.44 5.38
N CYS A 205 0.44 -7.89 4.27
CA CYS A 205 1.11 -7.99 2.96
C CYS A 205 1.89 -6.73 2.55
N ARG A 206 1.96 -5.71 3.41
CA ARG A 206 2.69 -4.45 3.22
C ARG A 206 2.28 -3.58 2.04
N GLN A 207 1.39 -4.02 1.16
CA GLN A 207 0.90 -3.21 0.03
C GLN A 207 0.22 -1.92 0.49
N SER A 208 0.38 -0.86 -0.30
CA SER A 208 -0.08 0.50 0.03
C SER A 208 -1.07 1.10 -0.99
N ARG A 209 -1.53 0.32 -1.97
CA ARG A 209 -2.36 0.77 -3.09
C ARG A 209 -3.83 0.41 -2.93
N ASP A 210 -4.12 -0.86 -2.69
CA ASP A 210 -5.46 -1.43 -2.65
C ASP A 210 -6.02 -1.37 -1.23
N LEU A 211 -6.15 -0.15 -0.72
CA LEU A 211 -6.72 0.17 0.57
C LEU A 211 -8.05 0.90 0.37
N GLN A 212 -9.05 0.58 1.19
CA GLN A 212 -10.34 1.28 1.19
C GLN A 212 -10.70 1.71 2.61
N PRO A 213 -11.58 2.72 2.78
CA PRO A 213 -12.18 3.00 4.08
C PRO A 213 -12.77 1.72 4.70
N ARG A 214 -12.49 1.53 5.98
CA ARG A 214 -12.99 0.42 6.78
C ARG A 214 -14.53 0.49 6.84
N PRO A 215 -15.23 -0.65 6.70
CA PRO A 215 -16.66 -0.73 7.00
C PRO A 215 -16.91 -0.50 8.50
N ASP A 216 -18.07 0.05 8.87
CA ASP A 216 -18.47 0.24 10.27
C ASP A 216 -18.34 -1.06 11.08
N LEU A 217 -18.64 -2.19 10.43
CA LEU A 217 -18.56 -3.51 11.04
C LEU A 217 -17.97 -4.55 10.08
N LEU A 218 -16.91 -5.23 10.51
CA LEU A 218 -16.30 -6.35 9.77
C LEU A 218 -16.57 -7.66 10.52
N ILE A 219 -17.36 -8.56 9.93
CA ILE A 219 -17.82 -9.78 10.60
C ILE A 219 -17.20 -11.01 9.95
N ALA A 220 -16.58 -11.87 10.76
CA ALA A 220 -16.23 -13.23 10.38
C ALA A 220 -17.48 -14.12 10.46
N VAL A 221 -17.88 -14.67 9.32
CA VAL A 221 -19.06 -15.54 9.21
C VAL A 221 -18.60 -16.98 8.96
N LEU A 222 -19.16 -17.93 9.70
CA LEU A 222 -19.03 -19.36 9.46
C LEU A 222 -20.39 -19.87 8.98
N ASP A 223 -20.56 -19.91 7.65
CA ASP A 223 -21.80 -20.30 6.99
C ASP A 223 -21.51 -21.10 5.71
N GLN A 224 -21.82 -22.39 5.72
CA GLN A 224 -21.67 -23.29 4.58
C GLN A 224 -22.55 -22.89 3.39
N ASN A 225 -23.67 -22.20 3.64
CA ASN A 225 -24.59 -21.78 2.59
C ASN A 225 -24.21 -20.43 1.96
N MET A 226 -23.31 -19.67 2.59
CA MET A 226 -22.83 -18.41 2.04
C MET A 226 -21.85 -18.68 0.88
N ALA A 227 -22.39 -18.72 -0.34
CA ALA A 227 -21.67 -19.10 -1.56
C ALA A 227 -20.51 -18.17 -1.96
N VAL A 228 -20.49 -16.93 -1.45
CA VAL A 228 -19.45 -15.93 -1.76
C VAL A 228 -18.53 -15.72 -0.57
N GLU A 229 -17.25 -15.43 -0.82
CA GLU A 229 -16.29 -15.10 0.26
C GLU A 229 -16.72 -13.84 1.02
N ARG A 230 -17.31 -12.85 0.33
CA ARG A 230 -17.58 -11.52 0.88
C ARG A 230 -18.95 -11.03 0.48
N LYS A 231 -19.65 -10.40 1.42
CA LYS A 231 -20.94 -9.75 1.19
C LYS A 231 -20.97 -8.41 1.93
N SER A 232 -21.20 -7.33 1.19
CA SER A 232 -21.31 -5.98 1.75
C SER A 232 -22.77 -5.56 1.83
N GLU A 233 -23.24 -5.15 3.00
CA GLU A 233 -24.61 -4.67 3.26
C GLU A 233 -24.58 -3.58 4.33
N ASN A 234 -25.17 -2.41 4.09
CA ASN A 234 -25.33 -1.35 5.09
C ASN A 234 -24.05 -1.01 5.89
N GLN A 235 -22.94 -0.71 5.21
CA GLN A 235 -21.61 -0.47 5.84
C GLN A 235 -21.06 -1.64 6.68
N THR A 236 -21.66 -2.82 6.59
CA THR A 236 -21.14 -4.06 7.16
C THR A 236 -20.52 -4.90 6.07
N LEU A 237 -19.31 -5.39 6.29
CA LEU A 237 -18.67 -6.39 5.44
C LEU A 237 -18.67 -7.72 6.17
N ARG A 238 -19.40 -8.68 5.62
CA ARG A 238 -19.45 -10.06 6.11
C ARG A 238 -18.51 -10.91 5.27
N VAL A 239 -17.63 -11.65 5.92
CA VAL A 239 -16.58 -12.43 5.27
C VAL A 239 -16.75 -13.88 5.70
N ASN A 240 -17.07 -14.75 4.75
CA ASN A 240 -17.18 -16.18 5.01
C ASN A 240 -15.80 -16.79 5.23
N TRP A 241 -15.44 -17.07 6.48
CA TRP A 241 -14.14 -17.66 6.81
C TRP A 241 -14.00 -19.08 6.23
N LEU A 242 -15.09 -19.83 6.04
CA LEU A 242 -15.04 -21.18 5.45
C LEU A 242 -14.55 -21.17 4.00
N GLN A 243 -14.81 -20.08 3.26
CA GLN A 243 -14.29 -19.88 1.91
C GLN A 243 -12.85 -19.31 1.94
N ARG A 244 -12.61 -18.34 2.84
CA ARG A 244 -11.33 -17.62 2.91
C ARG A 244 -10.18 -18.42 3.53
N ARG A 245 -10.46 -19.26 4.54
CA ARG A 245 -9.53 -20.13 5.29
C ARG A 245 -8.27 -19.44 5.84
N SER A 246 -8.31 -18.12 6.01
CA SER A 246 -7.24 -17.31 6.59
C SER A 246 -7.82 -16.23 7.48
N LEU A 247 -7.11 -15.92 8.57
CA LEU A 247 -7.50 -14.85 9.48
C LEU A 247 -7.34 -13.48 8.84
N PHE A 248 -8.15 -12.55 9.33
CA PHE A 248 -8.19 -11.16 8.92
C PHE A 248 -8.63 -10.32 10.13
N ASP A 249 -8.64 -9.00 10.01
CA ASP A 249 -9.17 -8.16 11.08
C ASP A 249 -10.69 -8.26 11.07
N PHE A 250 -11.32 -8.59 12.20
CA PHE A 250 -12.77 -8.59 12.33
C PHE A 250 -13.16 -8.06 13.72
N ASP A 251 -14.38 -7.58 13.83
CA ASP A 251 -14.93 -7.00 15.06
C ASP A 251 -15.85 -7.99 15.79
N ARG A 252 -16.32 -9.01 15.08
CA ARG A 252 -17.34 -9.94 15.54
C ARG A 252 -17.27 -11.27 14.80
N VAL A 253 -17.74 -12.33 15.44
CA VAL A 253 -17.95 -13.65 14.83
C VAL A 253 -19.44 -13.98 14.77
N GLU A 254 -19.88 -14.56 13.66
CA GLU A 254 -21.21 -15.14 13.49
C GLU A 254 -21.10 -16.57 12.95
N ILE A 255 -21.63 -17.53 13.70
CA ILE A 255 -21.67 -18.94 13.30
C ILE A 255 -23.11 -19.27 12.92
N VAL A 256 -23.40 -19.33 11.62
CA VAL A 256 -24.78 -19.50 11.11
C VAL A 256 -25.06 -20.97 10.80
N GLN A 257 -24.19 -21.60 10.01
CA GLN A 257 -24.27 -23.01 9.67
C GLN A 257 -22.85 -23.54 9.41
N ALA A 258 -22.26 -24.17 10.41
CA ALA A 258 -20.94 -24.79 10.35
C ALA A 258 -20.92 -26.03 11.23
N SER A 259 -20.05 -26.99 10.90
CA SER A 259 -19.84 -28.17 11.75
C SER A 259 -18.95 -27.84 12.96
N ASP A 260 -19.00 -28.66 14.01
CA ASP A 260 -18.07 -28.57 15.14
C ASP A 260 -16.60 -28.51 14.67
N GLU A 261 -16.20 -29.38 13.73
CA GLU A 261 -14.83 -29.42 13.19
C GLU A 261 -14.41 -28.10 12.55
N GLU A 262 -15.30 -27.45 11.81
CA GLU A 262 -15.01 -26.18 11.15
C GLU A 262 -14.85 -25.03 12.15
N VAL A 263 -15.72 -25.00 13.17
CA VAL A 263 -15.67 -24.02 14.25
C VAL A 263 -14.41 -24.23 15.09
N GLU A 264 -14.08 -25.47 15.44
CA GLU A 264 -12.85 -25.80 16.16
C GLU A 264 -11.61 -25.40 15.36
N ARG A 265 -11.57 -25.66 14.05
CA ARG A 265 -10.47 -25.22 13.18
C ARG A 265 -10.31 -23.70 13.17
N PHE A 266 -11.42 -22.96 13.10
CA PHE A 266 -11.40 -21.50 13.20
C PHE A 266 -10.86 -21.04 14.55
N ALA A 267 -11.39 -21.57 15.65
CA ALA A 267 -10.97 -21.21 17.00
C ALA A 267 -9.49 -21.54 17.25
N VAL A 268 -8.97 -22.66 16.73
CA VAL A 268 -7.55 -23.02 16.78
C VAL A 268 -6.70 -22.04 16.00
N GLN A 269 -7.13 -21.56 14.83
CA GLN A 269 -6.40 -20.50 14.13
C GLN A 269 -6.36 -19.22 14.95
N VAL A 270 -7.50 -18.80 15.52
CA VAL A 270 -7.59 -17.59 16.36
C VAL A 270 -6.71 -17.71 17.61
N GLY A 271 -6.72 -18.87 18.28
CA GLY A 271 -5.89 -19.13 19.47
C GLY A 271 -4.39 -19.23 19.17
N ASN A 272 -4.02 -19.51 17.92
CA ASN A 272 -2.62 -19.53 17.46
C ASN A 272 -2.23 -18.26 16.70
N ASP A 273 -3.09 -17.23 16.66
CA ASP A 273 -2.75 -15.98 16.00
C ASP A 273 -1.61 -15.27 16.75
N THR A 274 -0.67 -14.74 16.00
CA THR A 274 0.52 -14.05 16.52
C THR A 274 0.51 -12.56 16.20
N ASP A 275 -0.55 -12.07 15.55
CA ASP A 275 -0.71 -10.65 15.27
C ASP A 275 -0.93 -9.87 16.60
N PRO A 276 0.00 -8.98 16.99
CA PRO A 276 -0.04 -8.30 18.29
C PRO A 276 -1.19 -7.30 18.43
N VAL A 277 -1.86 -6.94 17.33
CA VAL A 277 -3.01 -6.03 17.34
C VAL A 277 -4.31 -6.81 17.46
N ARG A 278 -4.40 -8.01 16.88
CA ARG A 278 -5.62 -8.83 16.93
C ARG A 278 -5.73 -9.64 18.20
N GLU A 279 -4.64 -10.28 18.64
CA GLU A 279 -4.64 -11.20 19.77
C GLU A 279 -5.32 -10.62 21.03
N PRO A 280 -5.00 -9.38 21.48
CA PRO A 280 -5.60 -8.84 22.69
C PRO A 280 -7.10 -8.56 22.58
N ARG A 281 -7.62 -8.45 21.34
CA ARG A 281 -9.02 -8.11 21.09
C ARG A 281 -9.93 -9.32 21.18
N TYR A 282 -9.44 -10.53 20.92
CA TYR A 282 -10.30 -11.70 20.73
C TYR A 282 -11.18 -12.00 21.93
N ARG A 283 -10.63 -11.97 23.15
CA ARG A 283 -11.39 -12.22 24.39
C ARG A 283 -12.50 -11.20 24.68
N GLY A 284 -12.51 -10.06 23.99
CA GLY A 284 -13.58 -9.07 24.09
C GLY A 284 -14.54 -9.07 22.91
N MET A 285 -14.39 -9.98 21.95
CA MET A 285 -15.24 -10.03 20.76
C MET A 285 -16.53 -10.80 21.02
N ILE A 286 -17.64 -10.30 20.47
CA ILE A 286 -18.91 -11.02 20.53
C ILE A 286 -18.90 -12.13 19.48
N CYS A 287 -19.21 -13.35 19.90
CA CYS A 287 -19.49 -14.49 19.02
C CYS A 287 -20.98 -14.85 19.09
N LYS A 288 -21.72 -14.68 17.99
CA LYS A 288 -23.14 -15.08 17.93
C LYS A 288 -23.32 -16.40 17.20
N ILE A 289 -24.18 -17.26 17.73
CA ILE A 289 -24.52 -18.54 17.14
C ILE A 289 -25.95 -18.47 16.62
N GLY A 290 -26.14 -18.83 15.35
CA GLY A 290 -27.43 -18.83 14.69
C GLY A 290 -28.38 -19.92 15.22
N PRO A 291 -29.70 -19.75 15.07
CA PRO A 291 -30.72 -20.66 15.59
C PRO A 291 -30.54 -22.12 15.14
N GLU A 292 -30.16 -22.31 13.87
CA GLU A 292 -30.06 -23.63 13.26
C GLU A 292 -28.69 -24.30 13.49
N CYS A 293 -27.74 -23.58 14.08
CA CYS A 293 -26.40 -24.11 14.32
C CYS A 293 -26.36 -24.93 15.60
N ARG A 294 -26.27 -26.26 15.45
CA ARG A 294 -26.18 -27.20 16.56
C ARG A 294 -24.72 -27.53 16.86
N LEU A 295 -24.11 -26.74 17.73
CA LEU A 295 -22.75 -27.00 18.22
C LEU A 295 -22.77 -27.90 19.45
N SER A 296 -21.77 -28.77 19.56
CA SER A 296 -21.55 -29.56 20.75
C SER A 296 -21.17 -28.69 21.96
N LYS A 297 -21.38 -29.21 23.17
CA LYS A 297 -20.95 -28.54 24.41
C LYS A 297 -19.43 -28.32 24.46
N ASN A 298 -18.65 -29.14 23.76
CA ASN A 298 -17.20 -28.99 23.70
C ASN A 298 -16.83 -27.73 22.91
N THR A 299 -17.36 -27.62 21.69
CA THR A 299 -17.15 -26.46 20.81
C THR A 299 -17.62 -25.16 21.46
N MET A 300 -18.75 -25.18 22.18
CA MET A 300 -19.22 -24.03 22.95
C MET A 300 -18.17 -23.52 23.95
N ARG A 301 -17.55 -24.41 24.72
CA ARG A 301 -16.51 -24.03 25.69
C ARG A 301 -15.25 -23.48 25.02
N ILE A 302 -14.88 -24.03 23.87
CA ILE A 302 -13.76 -23.53 23.07
C ILE A 302 -14.04 -22.09 22.62
N LEU A 303 -15.26 -21.81 22.13
CA LEU A 303 -15.67 -20.47 21.74
C LEU A 303 -15.68 -19.49 22.93
N GLU A 304 -16.21 -19.91 24.09
CA GLU A 304 -16.23 -19.09 25.31
C GLU A 304 -14.82 -18.72 25.76
N HIS A 305 -13.90 -19.68 25.73
CA HIS A 305 -12.49 -19.44 26.04
C HIS A 305 -11.81 -18.51 25.02
N THR A 306 -12.21 -18.57 23.76
CA THR A 306 -11.59 -17.81 22.66
C THR A 306 -12.10 -16.36 22.60
N PHE A 307 -13.41 -16.15 22.69
CA PHE A 307 -14.06 -14.86 22.41
C PHE A 307 -14.62 -14.14 23.65
N GLY A 308 -14.69 -14.80 24.80
CA GLY A 308 -15.24 -14.23 26.03
C GLY A 308 -16.77 -14.24 26.06
N GLU A 309 -17.43 -13.49 25.17
CA GLU A 309 -18.90 -13.44 25.09
C GLU A 309 -19.43 -14.28 23.92
N VAL A 310 -20.08 -15.41 24.25
CA VAL A 310 -20.77 -16.26 23.28
C VAL A 310 -22.27 -16.16 23.52
N ILE A 311 -22.99 -15.64 22.53
CA ILE A 311 -24.44 -15.44 22.60
C ILE A 311 -25.11 -16.55 21.77
N PRO A 312 -25.66 -17.60 22.41
CA PRO A 312 -26.53 -18.54 21.72
C PRO A 312 -27.81 -17.81 21.31
N HIS A 313 -28.33 -18.08 20.11
CA HIS A 313 -29.66 -17.59 19.78
C HIS A 313 -30.69 -18.21 20.74
N ALA A 314 -31.41 -17.37 21.46
CA ALA A 314 -32.57 -17.83 22.20
C ALA A 314 -33.61 -18.30 21.18
N PRO A 315 -34.11 -19.54 21.24
CA PRO A 315 -35.26 -19.91 20.43
C PRO A 315 -36.37 -18.94 20.77
N HIS A 316 -36.91 -18.24 19.78
CA HIS A 316 -38.14 -17.48 19.95
C HIS A 316 -39.21 -18.46 20.45
N LEU A 317 -39.54 -18.37 21.74
CA LEU A 317 -40.54 -19.19 22.41
C LEU A 317 -41.93 -18.95 21.85
#